data_AF-A0A2A5NMP9-F1
#
_entry.id   AF-A0A2A5NMP9-F1
#
_cell.length_a   1.000
_cell.length_b   1.000
_cell.length_c   1.000
_cell.angle_alpha   90.00
_cell.angle_beta   90.00
_cell.angle_gamma   90.00
#
_symmetry.space_group_name_H-M   'P 1'
#
loop_
_entity.id
_entity.type
_entity.pdbx_description
1 polymer ?
#
loop_
_entity_poly.entity_id
_entity_poly.type
_entity_poly.pdbx_seq_one_letter_code
_entity_poly.pdbx_strand_id
1 'polypeptide(L)'
;MGDVSAAPTDDATLSERWLTVPDLVELLGVTPGRIHRLFEQKTLLPARVDGVLRVPGEFLDGTEPLPELRGTLIVLADNGFSDDEAVRWMLQVDDAIGDSPIHALRAGRKAEVRRIAQSLL
;
A
#
# COMPACT_ATOMS: atom_id res chain seq x y z
N MET A 1 32.42 -4.53 5.60
CA MET A 1 31.87 -4.52 6.97
C MET A 1 30.37 -4.63 6.81
N GLY A 2 29.85 -5.85 6.96
CA GLY A 2 28.42 -6.20 7.04
C GLY A 2 27.57 -5.91 5.81
N ASP A 3 27.50 -6.86 4.87
CA ASP A 3 26.28 -7.03 4.07
C ASP A 3 25.14 -7.23 5.06
N VAL A 4 24.28 -6.22 5.19
CA VAL A 4 23.00 -6.38 5.85
C VAL A 4 22.14 -7.15 4.85
N SER A 5 22.33 -8.47 4.80
CA SER A 5 21.35 -9.35 4.20
C SER A 5 20.10 -9.15 5.05
N ALA A 6 19.21 -8.27 4.59
CA ALA A 6 17.83 -8.31 5.02
C ALA A 6 17.41 -9.77 4.84
N ALA A 7 17.09 -10.44 5.95
CA ALA A 7 16.32 -11.67 5.86
C ALA A 7 15.13 -11.38 4.92
N PRO A 8 14.69 -12.33 4.09
CA PRO A 8 13.48 -12.10 3.31
C PRO A 8 12.37 -11.74 4.29
N THR A 9 12.03 -10.46 4.37
CA THR A 9 10.86 -9.98 5.08
C THR A 9 9.71 -10.66 4.37
N ASP A 10 8.99 -11.51 5.09
CA ASP A 10 7.88 -12.26 4.51
C ASP A 10 6.70 -11.30 4.31
N ASP A 11 6.83 -10.45 3.29
CA ASP A 11 5.82 -9.46 2.90
C ASP A 11 4.47 -10.17 2.64
N ALA A 12 4.48 -11.47 2.33
CA ALA A 12 3.27 -12.26 2.17
C ALA A 12 2.40 -12.28 3.44
N THR A 13 2.99 -12.14 4.63
CA THR A 13 2.28 -12.12 5.91
C THR A 13 1.73 -10.74 6.31
N LEU A 14 2.09 -9.67 5.59
CA LEU A 14 1.68 -8.31 5.93
C LEU A 14 0.21 -8.00 5.58
N SER A 15 -0.40 -8.82 4.74
CA SER A 15 -1.80 -8.68 4.34
C SER A 15 -2.48 -10.04 4.46
N GLU A 16 -3.74 -10.04 4.90
CA GLU A 16 -4.56 -11.26 4.95
C GLU A 16 -4.88 -11.78 3.54
N ARG A 17 -4.85 -10.88 2.55
CA ARG A 17 -5.23 -11.20 1.17
C ARG A 17 -4.45 -10.37 0.16
N TRP A 18 -3.64 -11.07 -0.63
CA TRP A 18 -2.96 -10.48 -1.78
C TRP A 18 -3.72 -10.77 -3.08
N LEU A 19 -3.97 -9.72 -3.87
CA LEU A 19 -4.69 -9.77 -5.14
C LEU A 19 -3.76 -9.50 -6.32
N THR A 20 -3.73 -10.41 -7.29
CA THR A 20 -3.02 -10.20 -8.55
C THR A 20 -3.79 -9.25 -9.48
N VAL A 21 -3.17 -8.80 -10.58
CA VAL A 21 -3.88 -7.98 -11.59
C VAL A 21 -5.12 -8.70 -12.16
N PRO A 22 -5.08 -10.00 -12.51
CA PRO A 22 -6.28 -10.76 -12.87
C PRO A 22 -7.37 -10.72 -11.80
N ASP A 23 -7.03 -10.93 -10.52
CA ASP A 23 -8.01 -10.89 -9.44
C ASP A 23 -8.67 -9.50 -9.32
N LEU A 24 -7.90 -8.43 -9.50
CA LEU A 24 -8.41 -7.05 -9.48
C LEU A 24 -9.31 -6.74 -10.68
N VAL A 25 -9.01 -7.30 -11.86
CA VAL A 25 -9.85 -7.17 -13.05
C VAL A 25 -11.23 -7.79 -12.80
N GLU A 26 -11.24 -9.01 -12.25
CA GLU A 26 -12.48 -9.71 -11.89
C GLU A 26 -13.24 -8.96 -10.79
N LEU A 27 -12.55 -8.55 -9.72
CA LEU A 27 -13.17 -7.93 -8.55
C LEU A 27 -13.73 -6.52 -8.83
N LEU A 28 -12.97 -5.69 -9.54
CA LEU A 28 -13.35 -4.29 -9.80
C LEU A 28 -14.17 -4.13 -11.10
N GLY A 29 -14.26 -5.18 -11.93
CA GLY A 29 -14.98 -5.15 -13.20
C GLY A 29 -14.38 -4.19 -14.23
N VAL A 30 -13.06 -3.99 -14.21
CA VAL A 30 -12.34 -3.07 -15.09
C VAL A 30 -11.25 -3.76 -15.91
N THR A 31 -10.77 -3.12 -16.97
CA THR A 31 -9.71 -3.68 -17.81
C THR A 31 -8.34 -3.68 -17.12
N PRO A 32 -7.38 -4.55 -17.53
CA PRO A 32 -6.01 -4.50 -17.01
C PRO A 32 -5.35 -3.11 -17.18
N GLY A 33 -5.59 -2.44 -18.31
CA GLY A 33 -5.09 -1.08 -18.53
C GLY A 33 -5.67 -0.07 -17.54
N ARG A 34 -6.92 -0.25 -17.09
CA ARG A 34 -7.50 0.57 -16.03
C ARG A 34 -6.82 0.29 -14.68
N ILE A 35 -6.48 -0.96 -14.37
CA ILE A 35 -5.72 -1.32 -13.16
C ILE A 35 -4.35 -0.63 -13.15
N HIS A 36 -3.56 -0.76 -14.23
CA HIS A 36 -2.26 -0.09 -14.33
C HIS A 36 -2.37 1.43 -14.20
N ARG A 37 -3.41 2.02 -14.79
CA ARG A 37 -3.70 3.45 -14.66
C ARG A 37 -4.08 3.85 -13.22
N LEU A 38 -4.66 2.97 -12.40
CA LEU A 38 -4.88 3.24 -10.97
C LEU A 38 -3.54 3.27 -10.20
N PHE A 39 -2.59 2.41 -10.58
CA PHE A 39 -1.23 2.39 -10.02
C PHE A 39 -0.45 3.65 -10.37
N GLU A 40 -0.44 4.03 -11.64
CA GLU A 40 0.21 5.26 -12.12
C GLU A 40 -0.32 6.52 -11.42
N GLN A 41 -1.62 6.57 -11.13
CA GLN A 41 -2.27 7.71 -10.47
C GLN A 41 -2.20 7.65 -8.93
N LYS A 42 -1.49 6.67 -8.37
CA LYS A 42 -1.41 6.41 -6.91
C LYS A 42 -2.78 6.34 -6.24
N THR A 43 -3.79 5.85 -6.98
CA THR A 43 -5.15 5.60 -6.45
C THR A 43 -5.25 4.21 -5.84
N LEU A 44 -4.41 3.30 -6.32
CA LEU A 44 -4.14 1.98 -5.78
C LEU A 44 -2.63 1.74 -5.91
N LEU A 45 -2.01 0.92 -5.07
CA LEU A 45 -0.58 0.65 -5.17
C LEU A 45 -0.31 -0.86 -5.08
N PRO A 46 0.52 -1.41 -5.97
CA PRO A 46 0.97 -2.79 -5.87
C PRO A 46 2.30 -2.89 -5.13
N ALA A 47 2.61 -4.10 -4.64
CA ALA A 47 3.93 -4.50 -4.18
C ALA A 47 4.37 -5.83 -4.84
N ARG A 48 5.67 -6.07 -4.91
CA ARG A 48 6.24 -7.36 -5.32
C ARG A 48 6.30 -8.32 -4.12
N VAL A 49 5.38 -9.28 -4.12
CA VAL A 49 5.34 -10.37 -3.13
C VAL A 49 5.67 -11.69 -3.82
N ASP A 50 6.73 -12.36 -3.39
CA ASP A 50 7.29 -13.55 -4.03
C ASP A 50 7.57 -13.35 -5.52
N GLY A 51 8.06 -12.16 -5.89
CA GLY A 51 8.34 -11.76 -7.27
C GLY A 51 7.09 -11.44 -8.12
N VAL A 52 5.88 -11.63 -7.58
CA VAL A 52 4.62 -11.35 -8.28
C VAL A 52 4.08 -10.00 -7.85
N LEU A 53 3.59 -9.22 -8.82
CA LEU A 53 2.96 -7.93 -8.54
C LEU A 53 1.56 -8.18 -7.94
N ARG A 54 1.34 -7.76 -6.69
CA ARG A 54 0.10 -7.97 -5.95
C ARG A 54 -0.34 -6.70 -5.22
N VAL A 55 -1.62 -6.58 -4.93
CA VAL A 55 -2.22 -5.50 -4.16
C VAL A 55 -2.81 -6.07 -2.87
N PRO A 56 -2.58 -5.45 -1.71
CA PRO A 56 -3.20 -5.89 -0.47
C PRO A 56 -4.71 -5.60 -0.48
N GLY A 57 -5.52 -6.56 -0.03
CA GLY A 57 -6.98 -6.43 0.02
C GLY A 57 -7.45 -5.27 0.91
N GLU A 58 -6.63 -4.90 1.90
CA GLU A 58 -6.85 -3.78 2.81
C GLU A 58 -6.85 -2.42 2.07
N PHE A 59 -6.43 -2.36 0.81
CA PHE A 59 -6.52 -1.15 -0.02
C PHE A 59 -7.85 -1.00 -0.77
N LEU A 60 -8.77 -1.95 -0.63
CA LEU A 60 -10.06 -1.96 -1.33
C LEU A 60 -11.23 -1.78 -0.36
N ASP A 61 -12.23 -1.01 -0.75
CA ASP A 61 -13.54 -0.96 -0.11
C ASP A 61 -14.57 -1.62 -1.05
N GLY A 62 -14.80 -2.92 -0.84
CA GLY A 62 -15.62 -3.73 -1.74
C GLY A 62 -15.04 -3.81 -3.15
N THR A 63 -15.69 -3.15 -4.11
CA THR A 63 -15.34 -3.15 -5.54
C THR A 63 -14.65 -1.86 -5.99
N GLU A 64 -14.15 -1.05 -5.05
CA GLU A 64 -13.44 0.19 -5.34
C GLU A 64 -12.15 0.33 -4.52
N PRO A 65 -11.11 1.02 -5.01
CA PRO A 65 -9.98 1.42 -4.17
C PRO A 65 -10.42 2.33 -3.02
N LEU A 66 -9.81 2.16 -1.84
CA LEU A 66 -10.08 3.00 -0.69
C LEU A 66 -9.67 4.46 -1.01
N PRO A 67 -10.62 5.43 -1.09
CA PRO A 67 -10.33 6.79 -1.56
C PRO A 67 -9.28 7.53 -0.72
N GLU A 68 -9.18 7.18 0.55
CA GLU A 68 -8.26 7.76 1.54
C GLU A 68 -6.78 7.59 1.20
N LEU A 69 -6.45 6.50 0.50
CA LEU A 69 -5.07 6.11 0.19
C LEU A 69 -4.31 7.22 -0.52
N ARG A 70 -4.92 7.75 -1.59
CA ARG A 70 -4.22 8.57 -2.60
C ARG A 70 -3.43 9.71 -1.99
N GLY A 71 -4.02 10.43 -1.03
CA GLY A 71 -3.35 11.57 -0.39
C GLY A 71 -2.08 11.16 0.36
N THR A 72 -2.10 10.01 1.05
CA THR A 72 -0.94 9.49 1.77
C THR A 72 0.08 8.88 0.81
N LEU A 73 -0.37 8.15 -0.21
CA LEU A 73 0.52 7.55 -1.21
C LEU A 73 1.31 8.60 -2.00
N ILE A 74 0.71 9.75 -2.30
CA ILE A 74 1.41 10.88 -2.93
C ILE A 74 2.50 11.41 -2.00
N VAL A 75 2.20 11.63 -0.71
CA VAL A 75 3.19 12.10 0.27
C VAL A 75 4.38 11.14 0.38
N LEU A 76 4.12 9.84 0.45
CA LEU A 76 5.19 8.84 0.50
C LEU A 76 6.06 8.87 -0.77
N ALA A 77 5.43 8.99 -1.94
CA ALA A 77 6.15 9.10 -3.21
C ALA A 77 6.99 10.39 -3.31
N ASP A 78 6.45 11.52 -2.83
CA ASP A 78 7.17 12.79 -2.76
C ASP A 78 8.37 12.72 -1.80
N ASN A 79 8.28 11.86 -0.77
CA ASN A 79 9.37 11.52 0.14
C ASN A 79 10.33 10.45 -0.42
N GLY A 80 10.13 10.01 -1.66
CA GLY A 80 11.03 9.08 -2.35
C GLY A 80 10.79 7.60 -2.07
N PHE A 81 9.70 7.22 -1.41
CA PHE A 81 9.35 5.82 -1.19
C PHE A 81 9.05 5.13 -2.53
N SER A 82 9.59 3.93 -2.71
CA SER A 82 9.12 3.02 -3.75
C SER A 82 7.73 2.47 -3.46
N ASP A 83 7.08 1.88 -4.46
CA ASP A 83 5.75 1.30 -4.31
C ASP A 83 5.74 0.17 -3.26
N ASP A 84 6.77 -0.68 -3.26
CA ASP A 84 6.95 -1.76 -2.29
C ASP A 84 7.12 -1.21 -0.85
N GLU A 85 7.94 -0.16 -0.68
CA GLU A 85 8.15 0.48 0.63
C GLU A 85 6.87 1.17 1.13
N ALA A 86 6.15 1.85 0.26
CA ALA A 86 4.90 2.52 0.60
C ALA A 86 3.82 1.50 1.02
N VAL A 87 3.66 0.39 0.27
CA VAL A 87 2.76 -0.69 0.66
C VAL A 87 3.16 -1.29 2.00
N ARG A 88 4.46 -1.57 2.21
CA ARG A 88 4.96 -2.12 3.47
C ARG A 88 4.67 -1.20 4.65
N TRP A 89 4.97 0.09 4.52
CA TRP A 89 4.70 1.07 5.57
C TRP A 89 3.20 1.15 5.86
N MET A 90 2.34 1.13 4.84
CA MET A 90 0.89 1.19 5.01
C MET A 90 0.31 0.00 5.79
N LEU A 91 0.94 -1.17 5.72
CA LEU A 91 0.47 -2.42 6.36
C LEU A 91 1.11 -2.67 7.73
N GLN A 92 2.33 -2.17 7.96
CA GLN A 92 3.03 -2.36 9.23
C GLN A 92 2.53 -1.40 10.31
N VAL A 93 2.57 -1.86 11.56
CA VAL A 93 2.29 -1.01 12.71
C VAL A 93 3.35 0.08 12.81
N ASP A 94 2.90 1.32 12.91
CA ASP A 94 3.75 2.48 13.15
C ASP A 94 3.57 2.95 14.60
N ASP A 95 4.65 3.01 15.36
CA ASP A 95 4.62 3.34 16.80
C ASP A 95 4.03 4.74 17.07
N ALA A 96 4.20 5.70 16.14
CA ALA A 96 3.67 7.05 16.30
C ALA A 96 2.16 7.11 16.03
N ILE A 97 1.62 6.17 15.25
CA ILE A 97 0.19 6.02 14.97
C ILE A 97 -0.48 5.07 15.99
N GLY A 98 0.29 4.15 16.56
CA GLY A 98 -0.17 3.07 17.46
C GLY A 98 -0.96 1.97 16.74
N ASP A 99 -0.92 1.94 15.41
CA ASP A 99 -1.64 1.01 14.54
C ASP A 99 -0.99 1.02 13.15
N SER A 100 -1.45 0.18 12.22
CA SER A 100 -1.07 0.31 10.81
C SER A 100 -1.69 1.56 10.18
N PRO A 101 -0.98 2.26 9.28
CA PRO A 101 -1.56 3.41 8.58
C PRO A 101 -2.86 3.08 7.85
N ILE A 102 -3.00 1.88 7.28
CA ILE A 102 -4.24 1.48 6.58
C ILE A 102 -5.43 1.36 7.54
N HIS A 103 -5.24 0.77 8.73
CA HIS A 103 -6.29 0.71 9.74
C HIS A 103 -6.64 2.10 10.27
N ALA A 104 -5.63 2.93 10.51
CA ALA A 104 -5.83 4.32 10.92
C ALA A 104 -6.62 5.12 9.88
N LEU A 105 -6.33 4.96 8.57
CA LEU A 105 -7.10 5.58 7.49
C LEU A 105 -8.56 5.13 7.49
N ARG A 106 -8.82 3.83 7.65
CA ARG A 106 -10.18 3.26 7.73
C ARG A 106 -10.94 3.75 8.96
N ALA A 107 -10.24 4.00 10.06
CA ALA A 107 -10.77 4.64 11.26
C ALA A 107 -10.96 6.17 11.12
N GLY A 108 -10.73 6.74 9.93
CA GLY A 108 -10.90 8.17 9.65
C GLY A 108 -9.76 9.05 10.12
N ARG A 109 -8.64 8.49 10.62
CA ARG A 109 -7.48 9.22 11.15
C ARG A 109 -6.56 9.79 10.06
N LYS A 110 -7.14 10.35 8.99
CA LYS A 110 -6.44 10.79 7.77
C LYS A 110 -5.35 11.83 8.04
N ALA A 111 -5.64 12.81 8.89
CA ALA A 111 -4.72 13.92 9.20
C ALA A 111 -3.50 13.43 9.99
N GLU A 112 -3.72 12.51 10.94
CA GLU A 112 -2.64 11.89 11.71
C GLU A 112 -1.71 11.09 10.80
N VAL A 113 -2.26 10.19 9.99
CA VAL A 113 -1.47 9.37 9.04
C VAL A 113 -0.63 10.24 8.11
N ARG A 114 -1.22 11.28 7.51
CA ARG A 114 -0.49 12.17 6.59
C ARG A 114 0.61 12.96 7.29
N ARG A 115 0.38 13.40 8.54
CA ARG A 115 1.40 14.09 9.33
C ARG A 115 2.60 13.19 9.59
N ILE A 116 2.36 11.92 9.93
CA ILE A 116 3.45 10.95 10.12
C ILE A 116 4.16 10.71 8.79
N ALA A 117 3.42 10.44 7.70
CA ALA A 117 4.01 10.25 6.37
C ALA A 117 4.93 11.41 5.96
N GLN A 118 4.50 12.66 6.17
CA GLN A 118 5.29 13.87 5.86
C GLN A 118 6.60 13.98 6.65
N SER A 119 6.71 13.30 7.81
CA SER A 119 7.91 13.32 8.64
C SER A 119 8.95 12.26 8.29
N LEU A 120 8.66 11.37 7.33
CA LEU A 120 9.53 10.24 6.95
C LEU A 120 10.62 10.60 5.91
N LEU A 121 11.11 11.85 5.92
CA LEU A 121 12.16 12.35 5.02
C LEU A 121 13.57 12.02 5.50
#